data_AF-A0A512D5X4-F1
#
_entry.id   AF-A0A512D5X4-F1
#
_cell.length_a   1.000
_cell.length_b   1.000
_cell.length_c   1.000
_cell.angle_alpha   90.00
_cell.angle_beta   90.00
_cell.angle_gamma   90.00
#
_symmetry.space_group_name_H-M   'P 1'
#
loop_
_entity.id
_entity.type
_entity.pdbx_description
1 polymer ?
#
loop_
_entity_poly.entity_id
_entity_poly.type
_entity_poly.pdbx_seq_one_letter_code
_entity_poly.pdbx_strand_id
1 'polypeptide(L)'
;MELHQVEAVAPGLAARIAGAEPGRARTYAFRVARLACSVAGVHDVHALEVARGGLERYPEIDELVHLWQLERDLDAACESQLGAAPSSRPLEELQLTSECIEARAVAAVIAALSPDARDAARGATYEALTAGCDGRALEALADEVL
;
A
#
# COMPACT_ATOMS: atom_id res chain seq x y z
N MET A 1 10.72 -19.88 -6.95
CA MET A 1 10.10 -18.94 -6.00
C MET A 1 10.52 -17.56 -6.44
N GLU A 2 9.59 -16.77 -6.95
CA GLU A 2 9.83 -15.34 -7.12
C GLU A 2 9.74 -14.71 -5.73
N LEU A 3 10.73 -13.89 -5.37
CA LEU A 3 10.73 -13.15 -4.12
C LEU A 3 9.64 -12.08 -4.20
N HIS A 4 8.90 -11.87 -3.11
CA HIS A 4 7.95 -10.77 -3.06
C HIS A 4 8.74 -9.45 -3.15
N GLN A 5 8.23 -8.43 -3.86
CA GLN A 5 9.01 -7.21 -4.11
C GLN A 5 9.50 -6.51 -2.83
N VAL A 6 8.75 -6.60 -1.73
CA VAL A 6 9.17 -6.11 -0.40
C VAL A 6 10.41 -6.82 0.16
N GLU A 7 10.62 -8.10 -0.16
CA GLU A 7 11.81 -8.86 0.27
C GLU A 7 13.08 -8.33 -0.40
N ALA A 8 12.95 -7.75 -1.59
CA ALA A 8 14.05 -7.15 -2.32
C ALA A 8 14.43 -5.75 -1.78
N VAL A 9 13.43 -4.95 -1.36
CA VAL A 9 13.65 -3.55 -0.94
C VAL A 9 13.74 -3.36 0.58
N ALA A 10 13.12 -4.24 1.37
CA ALA A 10 13.06 -4.14 2.83
C ALA A 10 13.02 -5.54 3.50
N PRO A 11 14.10 -6.34 3.39
CA PRO A 11 14.11 -7.73 3.84
C PRO A 11 13.84 -7.90 5.34
N GLY A 12 14.27 -6.94 6.18
CA GLY A 12 14.00 -6.96 7.62
C GLY A 12 12.51 -6.84 7.95
N LEU A 13 11.80 -5.93 7.28
CA LEU A 13 10.35 -5.79 7.38
C LEU A 13 9.64 -7.05 6.87
N ALA A 14 10.08 -7.58 5.72
CA ALA A 14 9.48 -8.79 5.15
C ALA A 14 9.59 -10.01 6.10
N ALA A 15 10.74 -10.19 6.76
CA ALA A 15 10.93 -11.26 7.74
C ALA A 15 10.02 -11.12 8.96
N ARG A 16 9.83 -9.90 9.46
CA ARG A 16 8.93 -9.61 10.59
C ARG A 16 7.47 -9.87 10.23
N ILE A 17 7.04 -9.44 9.04
CA ILE A 17 5.69 -9.71 8.52
C ILE A 17 5.44 -11.22 8.43
N ALA A 18 6.43 -11.98 7.94
CA ALA A 18 6.34 -13.43 7.86
C ALA A 18 6.16 -14.10 9.23
N GLY A 19 6.86 -13.59 10.26
CA GLY A 19 6.79 -14.07 11.64
C GLY A 19 5.58 -13.59 12.45
N ALA A 20 4.80 -12.62 11.94
CA ALA A 20 3.68 -12.06 12.67
C ALA A 20 2.45 -13.00 12.72
N GLU A 21 1.66 -12.87 13.77
CA GLU A 21 0.32 -13.47 13.84
C GLU A 21 -0.60 -12.84 12.79
N PRO A 22 -1.56 -13.59 12.21
CA PRO A 22 -2.43 -13.08 11.15
C PRO A 22 -3.17 -11.78 11.51
N GLY A 23 -3.69 -11.64 12.73
CA GLY A 23 -4.39 -10.42 13.17
C GLY A 23 -3.46 -9.20 13.27
N ARG A 24 -2.20 -9.42 13.64
CA ARG A 24 -1.17 -8.37 13.74
C ARG A 24 -0.68 -7.94 12.36
N ALA A 25 -0.46 -8.90 11.46
CA ALA A 25 -0.13 -8.62 10.05
C ALA A 25 -1.25 -7.82 9.37
N ARG A 26 -2.52 -8.18 9.62
CA ARG A 26 -3.69 -7.44 9.15
C ARG A 26 -3.72 -6.01 9.67
N THR A 27 -3.53 -5.85 10.98
CA THR A 27 -3.50 -4.52 11.64
C THR A 27 -2.41 -3.64 11.05
N TYR A 28 -1.23 -4.21 10.88
CA TYR A 28 -0.10 -3.53 10.26
C TYR A 28 -0.41 -3.10 8.82
N ALA A 29 -0.99 -3.98 7.99
CA ALA A 29 -1.33 -3.67 6.60
C ALA A 29 -2.20 -2.41 6.48
N PHE A 30 -3.25 -2.28 7.29
CA PHE A 30 -4.12 -1.10 7.26
C PHE A 30 -3.47 0.16 7.84
N ARG A 31 -2.62 0.03 8.86
CA ARG A 31 -1.84 1.17 9.37
C ARG A 31 -0.86 1.70 8.31
N VAL A 32 -0.23 0.79 7.56
CA VAL A 32 0.64 1.12 6.44
C VAL A 32 -0.14 1.82 5.33
N ALA A 33 -1.31 1.30 4.95
CA ALA A 33 -2.17 1.94 3.96
C ALA A 33 -2.58 3.37 4.37
N ARG A 34 -2.96 3.56 5.65
CA ARG A 34 -3.26 4.89 6.20
C ARG A 34 -2.07 5.83 6.15
N LEU A 35 -0.87 5.34 6.45
CA LEU A 35 0.35 6.13 6.36
C LEU A 35 0.61 6.55 4.91
N ALA A 36 0.48 5.62 3.96
CA ALA A 36 0.65 5.91 2.53
C ALA A 36 -0.33 7.00 2.05
N CYS A 37 -1.61 6.90 2.40
CA CYS A 37 -2.59 7.94 2.08
C CYS A 37 -2.22 9.30 2.68
N SER A 38 -1.70 9.33 3.91
CA SER A 38 -1.27 10.56 4.56
C SER A 38 -0.04 11.20 3.92
N VAL A 39 0.92 10.39 3.47
CA VAL A 39 2.15 10.87 2.79
C VAL A 39 1.82 11.38 1.39
N ALA A 40 0.96 10.65 0.67
CA ALA A 40 0.53 11.00 -0.69
C ALA A 40 -0.45 12.18 -0.73
N GLY A 41 -1.08 12.53 0.39
CA GLY A 41 -2.13 13.55 0.41
C GLY A 41 -3.42 13.11 -0.26
N VAL A 42 -3.77 11.81 -0.20
CA VAL A 42 -5.01 11.28 -0.79
C VAL A 42 -6.22 11.98 -0.17
N HIS A 43 -7.10 12.50 -1.02
CA HIS A 43 -8.31 13.19 -0.61
C HIS A 43 -9.60 12.39 -0.86
N ASP A 44 -9.53 11.27 -1.57
CA ASP A 44 -10.69 10.40 -1.80
C ASP A 44 -11.21 9.84 -0.47
N VAL A 45 -12.47 10.19 -0.14
CA VAL A 45 -13.09 9.85 1.14
C VAL A 45 -13.26 8.34 1.31
N HIS A 46 -13.53 7.61 0.22
CA HIS A 46 -13.74 6.16 0.28
C HIS A 46 -12.41 5.44 0.55
N ALA A 47 -11.32 5.82 -0.12
CA ALA A 47 -9.98 5.29 0.16
C ALA A 47 -9.58 5.49 1.62
N LEU A 48 -9.83 6.67 2.18
CA LEU A 48 -9.53 6.96 3.58
C LEU A 48 -10.41 6.18 4.56
N GLU A 49 -11.70 6.03 4.28
CA GLU A 49 -12.62 5.23 5.10
C GLU A 49 -12.25 3.74 5.07
N VAL A 50 -11.94 3.18 3.91
CA VAL A 50 -11.52 1.77 3.79
C VAL A 50 -10.19 1.52 4.50
N ALA A 51 -9.22 2.42 4.35
CA ALA A 51 -7.96 2.34 5.08
C ALA A 51 -8.15 2.38 6.61
N ARG A 52 -9.18 3.08 7.10
CA ARG A 52 -9.54 3.15 8.52
C ARG A 52 -10.29 1.90 8.99
N GLY A 53 -11.20 1.40 8.17
CA GLY A 53 -12.17 0.38 8.54
C GLY A 53 -11.61 -1.03 8.65
N GLY A 54 -10.48 -1.35 8.03
CA GLY A 54 -10.03 -2.73 7.86
C GLY A 54 -9.93 -3.67 9.09
N LEU A 55 -9.92 -3.14 10.32
CA LEU A 55 -10.00 -3.91 11.58
C LEU A 55 -11.38 -3.91 12.25
N GLU A 56 -12.22 -2.94 11.90
CA GLU A 56 -13.54 -2.70 12.50
C GLU A 56 -14.68 -3.11 11.54
N ARG A 57 -14.46 -3.00 10.23
CA ARG A 57 -15.41 -3.26 9.14
C ARG A 57 -14.66 -3.61 7.86
N TYR A 58 -15.10 -4.68 7.19
CA TYR A 58 -14.67 -4.98 5.83
C TYR A 58 -15.47 -4.16 4.81
N PRO A 59 -14.87 -3.65 3.73
CA PRO A 59 -15.60 -2.87 2.73
C PRO A 59 -16.67 -3.68 1.98
N GLU A 60 -17.70 -2.97 1.55
CA GLU A 60 -18.76 -3.50 0.68
C GLU A 60 -18.31 -3.58 -0.78
N ILE A 61 -19.03 -4.35 -1.60
CA ILE A 61 -18.65 -4.58 -3.01
C ILE A 61 -18.53 -3.27 -3.79
N ASP A 62 -19.47 -2.34 -3.61
CA ASP A 62 -19.44 -1.07 -4.34
C ASP A 62 -18.23 -0.20 -3.93
N GLU A 63 -17.81 -0.26 -2.67
CA GLU A 63 -16.61 0.43 -2.19
C GLU A 63 -15.34 -0.19 -2.82
N LEU A 64 -15.30 -1.52 -2.97
CA LEU A 64 -14.20 -2.21 -3.65
C LEU A 64 -14.12 -1.83 -5.13
N VAL A 65 -15.26 -1.79 -5.83
CA VAL A 65 -15.32 -1.40 -7.24
C VAL A 65 -14.85 0.04 -7.42
N HIS A 66 -15.26 0.96 -6.53
CA HIS A 66 -14.80 2.35 -6.55
C HIS A 66 -13.28 2.44 -6.38
N LEU A 67 -12.71 1.72 -5.41
CA LEU A 67 -11.26 1.71 -5.19
C LEU A 67 -10.47 1.22 -6.40
N TRP A 68 -10.92 0.13 -7.03
CA TRP A 68 -10.26 -0.36 -8.24
C TRP A 68 -10.38 0.59 -9.42
N GLN A 69 -11.51 1.30 -9.55
CA GLN A 69 -11.64 2.31 -10.59
C GLN A 69 -10.72 3.51 -10.34
N LEU A 70 -10.68 3.99 -9.10
CA LEU A 70 -9.79 5.07 -8.68
C LEU A 70 -8.31 4.73 -8.92
N GLU A 71 -7.88 3.53 -8.51
CA GLU A 71 -6.50 3.09 -8.73
C GLU A 71 -6.15 3.05 -10.21
N ARG A 72 -7.03 2.53 -11.06
CA ARG A 72 -6.82 2.50 -12.51
C ARG A 72 -6.72 3.88 -13.14
N ASP A 73 -7.55 4.82 -12.69
CA ASP A 73 -7.55 6.18 -13.22
C ASP A 73 -6.26 6.93 -12.81
N LEU A 74 -5.80 6.73 -11.57
CA LEU A 74 -4.53 7.28 -11.08
C LEU A 74 -3.32 6.62 -11.75
N ASP A 75 -3.34 5.29 -11.96
CA ASP A 75 -2.26 4.56 -12.62
C ASP A 75 -2.14 4.97 -14.10
N ALA A 76 -3.26 5.21 -14.79
CA ALA A 76 -3.28 5.75 -16.15
C ALA A 76 -2.73 7.19 -16.20
N ALA A 77 -3.05 8.02 -15.21
CA ALA A 77 -2.48 9.37 -15.10
C ALA A 77 -0.97 9.32 -14.86
N CYS A 78 -0.52 8.44 -13.96
CA CYS A 78 0.89 8.16 -13.70
C CYS A 78 1.62 7.70 -14.98
N GLU A 79 1.06 6.73 -15.72
CA GLU A 79 1.61 6.26 -16.99
C GLU A 79 1.77 7.40 -18.01
N SER A 80 0.76 8.29 -18.11
CA SER A 80 0.81 9.45 -18.99
C SER A 80 1.95 10.42 -18.63
N GLN A 81 2.27 10.57 -17.34
CA GLN A 81 3.37 11.43 -16.89
C GLN A 81 4.75 10.78 -17.11
N LEU A 82 4.85 9.47 -16.90
CA LEU A 82 6.10 8.70 -17.06
C LEU A 82 6.40 8.33 -18.52
N GLY A 83 5.40 8.37 -19.40
CA GLY A 83 5.50 7.93 -20.79
C GLY A 83 5.72 6.42 -20.96
N ALA A 84 5.51 5.64 -19.91
CA ALA A 84 5.50 4.17 -19.94
C ALA A 84 4.81 3.61 -18.70
N ALA A 85 4.41 2.34 -18.76
CA ALA A 85 3.73 1.64 -17.67
C ALA A 85 4.50 1.74 -16.33
N PRO A 86 3.83 2.09 -15.20
CA PRO A 86 4.48 2.26 -13.90
C PRO A 86 5.25 1.03 -13.42
N SER A 87 4.74 -0.17 -13.72
CA SER A 87 5.37 -1.46 -13.37
C SER A 87 6.74 -1.70 -14.02
N SER A 88 7.08 -0.94 -15.07
CA SER A 88 8.37 -1.01 -15.76
C SER A 88 9.39 0.02 -15.25
N ARG A 89 9.00 0.88 -14.31
CA ARG A 89 9.80 2.01 -13.84
C ARG A 89 10.46 1.73 -12.48
N PRO A 90 11.66 2.28 -12.24
CA PRO A 90 12.30 2.18 -10.95
C PRO A 90 11.53 3.00 -9.90
N LEU A 91 11.66 2.61 -8.63
CA LEU A 91 10.94 3.21 -7.52
C LEU A 91 11.20 4.72 -7.39
N GLU A 92 12.43 5.16 -7.66
CA GLU A 92 12.80 6.57 -7.62
C GLU A 92 12.04 7.40 -8.67
N GLU A 93 11.73 6.84 -9.85
CA GLU A 93 10.94 7.52 -10.88
C GLU A 93 9.46 7.63 -10.49
N LEU A 94 8.91 6.60 -9.84
CA LEU A 94 7.52 6.59 -9.36
C LEU A 94 7.25 7.66 -8.30
N GLN A 95 8.29 8.11 -7.60
CA GLN A 95 8.21 9.15 -6.56
C GLN A 95 8.37 10.58 -7.10
N LEU A 96 8.58 10.76 -8.41
CA LEU A 96 8.79 12.10 -8.98
C LEU A 96 7.50 12.87 -9.24
N THR A 97 6.36 12.17 -9.32
CA THR A 97 5.07 12.77 -9.69
C THR A 97 4.00 12.43 -8.67
N SER A 98 3.15 13.40 -8.35
CA SER A 98 2.03 13.26 -7.41
C SER A 98 1.07 12.14 -7.78
N GLU A 99 0.77 11.97 -9.06
CA GLU A 99 -0.19 11.01 -9.59
C GLU A 99 0.28 9.58 -9.34
N CYS A 100 1.56 9.30 -9.54
CA CYS A 100 2.16 8.02 -9.21
C CYS A 100 2.16 7.76 -7.70
N ILE A 101 2.53 8.76 -6.90
CA ILE A 101 2.50 8.65 -5.44
C ILE A 101 1.09 8.32 -4.94
N GLU A 102 0.07 9.02 -5.47
CA GLU A 102 -1.33 8.80 -5.12
C GLU A 102 -1.82 7.41 -5.57
N ALA A 103 -1.47 6.99 -6.80
CA ALA A 103 -1.79 5.65 -7.31
C ALA A 103 -1.26 4.55 -6.40
N ARG A 104 0.01 4.65 -5.99
CA ARG A 104 0.64 3.66 -5.09
C ARG A 104 0.02 3.71 -3.69
N ALA A 105 -0.37 4.88 -3.19
CA ALA A 105 -1.08 4.98 -1.92
C ALA A 105 -2.46 4.27 -1.96
N VAL A 106 -3.23 4.43 -3.04
CA VAL A 106 -4.49 3.71 -3.24
C VAL A 106 -4.25 2.20 -3.43
N ALA A 107 -3.20 1.81 -4.16
CA ALA A 107 -2.79 0.42 -4.30
C ALA A 107 -2.43 -0.21 -2.94
N ALA A 108 -1.83 0.55 -2.01
CA ALA A 108 -1.57 0.08 -0.65
C ALA A 108 -2.87 -0.22 0.11
N VAL A 109 -3.93 0.59 -0.08
CA VAL A 109 -5.27 0.32 0.48
C VAL A 109 -5.85 -0.97 -0.09
N ILE A 110 -5.79 -1.14 -1.41
CA ILE A 110 -6.28 -2.36 -2.08
C ILE A 110 -5.50 -3.59 -1.62
N ALA A 111 -4.17 -3.49 -1.52
CA ALA A 111 -3.33 -4.58 -1.04
C ALA A 111 -3.68 -4.98 0.39
N ALA A 112 -3.97 -4.01 1.27
CA ALA A 112 -4.39 -4.28 2.65
C ALA A 112 -5.69 -5.10 2.77
N LEU A 113 -6.49 -5.17 1.69
CA LEU A 113 -7.71 -5.97 1.58
C LEU A 113 -7.46 -7.40 1.08
N SER A 114 -6.23 -7.79 0.78
CA SER A 114 -5.93 -9.17 0.38
C SER A 114 -6.42 -10.16 1.44
N PRO A 115 -7.08 -11.30 1.10
CA PRO A 115 -7.57 -12.25 2.09
C PRO A 115 -6.49 -12.83 3.01
N ASP A 116 -5.27 -13.02 2.49
CA ASP A 116 -4.13 -13.43 3.30
C ASP A 116 -3.52 -12.22 4.02
N ALA A 117 -3.42 -12.29 5.34
CA ALA A 117 -2.98 -11.16 6.16
C ALA A 117 -1.49 -10.80 5.98
N ARG A 118 -0.65 -11.79 5.64
CA ARG A 118 0.78 -11.55 5.42
C ARG A 118 1.01 -10.98 4.04
N ASP A 119 0.30 -11.47 3.03
CA ASP A 119 0.35 -10.89 1.69
C ASP A 119 -0.24 -9.47 1.69
N ALA A 120 -1.30 -9.23 2.46
CA ALA A 120 -1.84 -7.89 2.68
C ALA A 120 -0.77 -6.94 3.26
N ALA A 121 -0.07 -7.38 4.31
CA ALA A 121 1.01 -6.61 4.93
C ALA A 121 2.18 -6.36 3.97
N ARG A 122 2.61 -7.37 3.21
CA ARG A 122 3.70 -7.25 2.25
C ARG A 122 3.36 -6.30 1.10
N GLY A 123 2.20 -6.50 0.49
CA GLY A 123 1.71 -5.66 -0.60
C GLY A 123 1.56 -4.21 -0.15
N ALA A 124 0.87 -3.96 0.97
CA ALA A 124 0.71 -2.61 1.49
C ALA A 124 2.06 -1.94 1.80
N THR A 125 3.03 -2.69 2.35
CA THR A 125 4.38 -2.16 2.64
C THR A 125 5.13 -1.78 1.37
N TYR A 126 5.09 -2.63 0.35
CA TYR A 126 5.74 -2.33 -0.92
C TYR A 126 5.15 -1.08 -1.59
N GLU A 127 3.82 -1.01 -1.65
CA GLU A 127 3.12 0.14 -2.24
C GLU A 127 3.37 1.42 -1.43
N ALA A 128 3.41 1.34 -0.10
CA ALA A 128 3.74 2.48 0.76
C ALA A 128 5.18 2.98 0.55
N LEU A 129 6.17 2.09 0.45
CA LEU A 129 7.55 2.47 0.10
C LEU A 129 7.59 3.16 -1.26
N THR A 130 6.81 2.66 -2.22
CA THR A 130 6.74 3.23 -3.57
C THR A 130 6.04 4.59 -3.57
N ALA A 131 5.06 4.81 -2.68
CA ALA A 131 4.44 6.10 -2.40
C ALA A 131 5.33 7.08 -1.61
N GLY A 132 6.57 6.71 -1.27
CA GLY A 132 7.53 7.59 -0.60
C GLY A 132 7.49 7.53 0.93
N CYS A 133 6.83 6.54 1.53
CA CYS A 133 6.89 6.34 2.98
C CYS A 133 8.31 6.01 3.44
N ASP A 134 8.76 6.65 4.52
CA ASP A 134 10.04 6.35 5.16
C ASP A 134 10.01 4.92 5.76
N GLY A 135 11.01 4.11 5.40
CA GLY A 135 11.20 2.77 5.94
C GLY A 135 11.24 2.74 7.47
N ARG A 136 11.80 3.76 8.12
CA ARG A 136 11.81 3.86 9.58
C ARG A 136 10.42 4.04 10.19
N ALA A 137 9.54 4.78 9.52
CA ALA A 137 8.16 4.94 9.96
C ALA A 137 7.39 3.61 9.84
N LEU A 138 7.66 2.84 8.78
CA LEU A 138 7.10 1.50 8.60
C LEU A 138 7.61 0.52 9.67
N GLU A 139 8.89 0.58 10.02
CA GLU A 139 9.46 -0.21 11.13
C GLU A 139 8.82 0.15 12.48
N ALA A 140 8.61 1.43 12.76
CA ALA A 140 7.93 1.87 13.98
C ALA A 140 6.48 1.35 14.05
N LEU A 141 5.74 1.42 12.94
CA LEU A 141 4.39 0.83 12.87
C LEU A 141 4.39 -0.67 13.11
N ALA A 142 5.42 -1.36 12.61
CA ALA A 142 5.57 -2.79 12.84
C ALA A 142 5.91 -3.09 14.31
N ASP A 143 6.63 -2.21 15.03
CA ASP A 143 6.97 -2.41 16.45
C ASP A 143 5.74 -2.27 17.36
N GLU A 144 4.82 -1.38 17.01
CA GLU A 144 3.59 -1.13 17.79
C GLU A 144 2.57 -2.26 17.73
N VAL A 145 2.69 -3.17 16.77
CA VAL A 145 1.73 -4.26 16.51
C VAL A 145 2.32 -5.66 16.74
N LEU A 146 3.60 -5.75 17.12
CA LEU A 146 4.25 -6.97 17.64
C LEU A 146 3.94 -7.20 19.12
#